data_AF-A0A2U2Z891-F1
#
_entry.id   AF-A0A2U2Z891-F1
#
_cell.length_a   1.000
_cell.length_b   1.000
_cell.length_c   1.000
_cell.angle_alpha   90.00
_cell.angle_beta   90.00
_cell.angle_gamma   90.00
#
_symmetry.space_group_name_H-M   'P 1'
#
loop_
_entity.id
_entity.type
_entity.pdbx_description
1 polymer ?
#
loop_
_entity_poly.entity_id
_entity_poly.type
_entity_poly.pdbx_seq_one_letter_code
_entity_poly.pdbx_strand_id
1 'polypeptide(L)'
;MRSIRPSSTTRRGGRARRGTSPVLTAVALASVLALTATACGSSDDTAGGDASATAAAGDGKITIPDDIKDRLKEHGIDVDKWRNGEWKNWDRDDWLREANDYINPIIEDLWDPDRMRDAEEPEQEIDESDISGDQGVTDPTPEPVQAQAVPPSYHASAPTSGKVFFDSPEGTMVCSATVVQDPANPGKSNMVWTAGHCVHAGKKGGWYRNIAFVPSYNDAGRPTAELEGAAQEEVAPYGVWWGDWAQTSDQWIEQGGSTGGDGASYDFAVIHVTPEKGGDGKSLEETVGSALPVDFNAPAVPDMESVSATGYPAGAPYDGQKLFSCEDRPGRLSLDTSEPTMYRIGCSMTAGSSGGGWVAAGSDGKPALVSNTSIGPVTSGWLAGPRLGDEAKGVYDAVSDKFAGQ
;
A
#
# COMPACT_ATOMS: atom_id res chain seq x y z
N MET A 1 38.93 22.13 -11.32
CA MET A 1 40.16 21.92 -12.11
C MET A 1 40.96 20.77 -11.51
N ARG A 2 41.21 19.72 -12.32
CA ARG A 2 42.24 18.64 -12.24
C ARG A 2 42.27 17.78 -10.96
N SER A 3 41.72 16.55 -10.93
CA SER A 3 42.10 15.30 -11.64
C SER A 3 43.51 14.79 -11.30
N ILE A 4 43.62 13.51 -10.88
CA ILE A 4 44.36 12.42 -11.57
C ILE A 4 44.48 11.19 -10.62
N ARG A 5 43.69 10.13 -10.89
CA ARG A 5 44.17 8.73 -10.95
C ARG A 5 44.90 8.58 -12.31
N PRO A 6 45.88 7.67 -12.56
CA PRO A 6 45.68 6.23 -12.33
C PRO A 6 46.97 5.40 -12.12
N SER A 7 46.83 4.08 -11.91
CA SER A 7 47.72 3.08 -12.53
C SER A 7 47.04 1.72 -12.58
N SER A 8 46.61 1.37 -13.78
CA SER A 8 46.22 0.03 -14.21
C SER A 8 47.48 -0.75 -14.62
N THR A 9 47.54 -2.03 -14.26
CA THR A 9 48.47 -2.98 -14.88
C THR A 9 47.69 -4.20 -15.36
N THR A 10 47.75 -4.45 -16.66
CA THR A 10 47.36 -5.68 -17.32
C THR A 10 48.62 -6.36 -17.85
N ARG A 11 48.83 -7.65 -17.57
CA ARG A 11 48.80 -8.75 -18.58
C ARG A 11 49.44 -10.06 -18.11
N ARG A 12 48.66 -11.12 -18.34
CA ARG A 12 48.99 -12.44 -18.93
C ARG A 12 49.98 -13.39 -18.23
N GLY A 13 49.50 -14.63 -18.10
CA GLY A 13 50.28 -15.83 -18.43
C GLY A 13 49.85 -17.05 -17.65
N GLY A 14 48.91 -17.82 -18.20
CA GLY A 14 48.27 -18.95 -17.51
C GLY A 14 49.08 -20.24 -17.42
N ARG A 15 48.51 -21.23 -16.73
CA ARG A 15 48.54 -22.64 -17.12
C ARG A 15 47.55 -23.46 -16.27
N ALA A 16 46.80 -24.31 -16.97
CA ALA A 16 45.88 -25.29 -16.42
C ALA A 16 46.59 -26.48 -15.74
N ARG A 17 45.95 -27.04 -14.70
CA ARG A 17 45.96 -28.45 -14.24
C ARG A 17 44.97 -28.54 -13.04
N ARG A 18 43.77 -29.13 -13.18
CA ARG A 18 43.41 -30.55 -12.94
C ARG A 18 43.92 -31.13 -11.61
N GLY A 19 42.97 -31.52 -10.75
CA GLY A 19 43.14 -32.35 -9.54
C GLY A 19 41.98 -32.14 -8.57
N THR A 20 40.85 -32.82 -8.75
CA THR A 20 40.38 -34.00 -7.97
C THR A 20 39.82 -33.69 -6.57
N SER A 21 38.50 -33.91 -6.43
CA SER A 21 37.73 -34.03 -5.18
C SER A 21 38.21 -35.16 -4.27
N PRO A 22 37.85 -35.11 -2.98
CA PRO A 22 36.83 -36.04 -2.43
C PRO A 22 35.79 -35.25 -1.58
N VAL A 23 34.47 -35.48 -1.64
CA VAL A 23 33.63 -36.65 -1.29
C VAL A 23 33.57 -36.96 0.22
N LEU A 24 32.35 -36.76 0.75
CA LEU A 24 31.64 -37.37 1.90
C LEU A 24 32.04 -37.02 3.34
N THR A 25 31.08 -36.46 4.09
CA THR A 25 30.32 -37.24 5.08
C THR A 25 29.01 -36.55 5.48
N ALA A 26 27.88 -37.22 5.22
CA ALA A 26 26.59 -36.91 5.79
C ALA A 26 26.48 -37.56 7.17
N VAL A 27 25.98 -36.83 8.17
CA VAL A 27 25.59 -37.39 9.47
C VAL A 27 24.07 -37.35 9.55
N ALA A 28 23.46 -38.52 9.35
CA ALA A 28 22.08 -38.79 9.70
C ALA A 28 22.06 -39.31 11.15
N LEU A 29 21.24 -38.70 12.00
CA LEU A 29 20.86 -39.25 13.31
C LEU A 29 19.37 -39.52 13.28
N ALA A 30 19.03 -40.80 13.17
CA ALA A 30 17.70 -41.34 13.44
C ALA A 30 17.75 -42.00 14.83
N SER A 31 16.78 -41.64 15.68
CA SER A 31 16.48 -42.35 16.93
C SER A 31 14.96 -42.53 16.99
N VAL A 32 14.53 -43.78 17.21
CA VAL A 32 13.16 -44.28 17.07
C VAL A 32 12.75 -44.98 18.37
N LEU A 33 11.47 -44.82 18.77
CA LEU A 33 10.63 -45.64 19.69
C LEU A 33 11.04 -45.67 21.20
N ALA A 34 10.16 -45.76 22.22
CA ALA A 34 8.74 -46.12 22.29
C ALA A 34 8.09 -45.83 23.69
N LEU A 35 6.76 -45.59 23.67
CA LEU A 35 5.65 -46.10 24.53
C LEU A 35 5.62 -45.97 26.08
N THR A 36 4.52 -45.42 26.62
CA THR A 36 3.38 -46.07 27.39
C THR A 36 2.45 -44.97 27.97
N ALA A 37 1.16 -44.82 27.59
CA ALA A 37 -0.08 -45.51 28.01
C ALA A 37 -0.50 -45.30 29.49
N THR A 38 -1.52 -44.49 29.82
CA THR A 38 -2.92 -44.81 30.30
C THR A 38 -3.36 -43.62 31.21
N ALA A 39 -4.61 -43.24 31.49
CA ALA A 39 -5.91 -43.90 31.49
C ALA A 39 -7.08 -42.87 31.38
N CYS A 40 -8.25 -43.36 31.00
CA CYS A 40 -9.58 -42.72 31.09
C CYS A 40 -10.04 -42.49 32.55
N GLY A 41 -10.96 -41.54 32.76
CA GLY A 41 -11.80 -41.45 33.96
C GLY A 41 -12.93 -40.43 33.79
N SER A 42 -14.16 -40.92 33.81
CA SER A 42 -15.43 -40.22 33.59
C SER A 42 -16.11 -39.78 34.90
N SER A 43 -17.14 -38.92 34.73
CA SER A 43 -18.40 -38.78 35.51
C SER A 43 -18.45 -38.01 36.84
N ASP A 44 -19.29 -36.96 36.79
CA ASP A 44 -20.42 -36.59 37.67
C ASP A 44 -20.32 -35.51 38.78
N ASP A 45 -21.20 -34.52 38.59
CA ASP A 45 -22.21 -33.95 39.50
C ASP A 45 -22.00 -32.64 40.31
N THR A 46 -22.78 -31.63 39.85
CA THR A 46 -23.59 -30.61 40.57
C THR A 46 -22.98 -29.72 41.66
N ALA A 47 -23.01 -28.38 41.45
CA ALA A 47 -24.07 -27.49 41.98
C ALA A 47 -23.62 -26.00 42.04
N GLY A 48 -24.44 -25.13 41.42
CA GLY A 48 -24.95 -23.87 41.99
C GLY A 48 -24.01 -22.66 42.21
N GLY A 49 -24.30 -21.55 41.53
CA GLY A 49 -23.87 -20.22 41.95
C GLY A 49 -24.07 -19.14 40.89
N ASP A 50 -25.23 -18.49 40.88
CA ASP A 50 -25.47 -17.23 40.16
C ASP A 50 -24.50 -16.15 40.64
N ALA A 51 -23.84 -15.48 39.68
CA ALA A 51 -23.34 -14.13 39.85
C ALA A 51 -23.32 -13.43 38.48
N SER A 52 -24.31 -12.55 38.27
CA SER A 52 -24.21 -11.47 37.29
C SER A 52 -22.91 -10.71 37.50
N ALA A 53 -22.08 -10.66 36.47
CA ALA A 53 -21.07 -9.63 36.29
C ALA A 53 -21.05 -9.25 34.82
N THR A 54 -21.71 -8.12 34.55
CA THR A 54 -21.22 -7.03 33.69
C THR A 54 -20.28 -7.43 32.57
N ALA A 55 -20.74 -7.20 31.33
CA ALA A 55 -19.88 -6.99 30.17
C ALA A 55 -18.67 -6.15 30.58
N ALA A 56 -17.51 -6.78 30.61
CA ALA A 56 -16.24 -6.08 30.69
C ALA A 56 -16.10 -5.36 29.35
N ALA A 57 -15.97 -4.03 29.43
CA ALA A 57 -15.39 -3.23 28.36
C ALA A 57 -14.10 -3.93 27.91
N GLY A 58 -13.93 -4.09 26.60
CA GLY A 58 -12.69 -4.63 26.04
C GLY A 58 -11.53 -3.79 26.55
N ASP A 59 -10.62 -4.40 27.31
CA ASP A 59 -9.30 -3.84 27.54
C ASP A 59 -8.67 -3.68 26.16
N GLY A 60 -8.59 -2.45 25.66
CA GLY A 60 -7.97 -2.15 24.39
C GLY A 60 -6.51 -2.60 24.42
N LYS A 61 -6.23 -3.84 24.05
CA LYS A 61 -4.89 -4.42 24.08
C LYS A 61 -4.34 -4.30 22.68
N ILE A 62 -3.21 -3.64 22.54
CA ILE A 62 -2.52 -3.61 21.25
C ILE A 62 -2.17 -5.05 20.90
N THR A 63 -2.77 -5.55 19.82
CA THR A 63 -2.34 -6.80 19.19
C THR A 63 -1.08 -6.48 18.39
N ILE A 64 0.08 -6.76 18.99
CA ILE A 64 1.38 -6.57 18.33
C ILE A 64 1.93 -7.93 17.94
N PRO A 65 2.05 -8.22 16.63
CA PRO A 65 2.91 -9.28 16.12
C PRO A 65 4.32 -9.22 16.75
N ASP A 66 4.92 -10.36 17.07
CA ASP A 66 6.19 -10.38 17.82
C ASP A 66 7.35 -9.70 17.08
N ASP A 67 7.33 -9.70 15.74
CA ASP A 67 8.28 -8.99 14.87
C ASP A 67 8.16 -7.47 14.98
N ILE A 68 6.94 -6.93 15.15
CA ILE A 68 6.72 -5.49 15.38
C ILE A 68 7.21 -5.10 16.78
N LYS A 69 7.05 -5.96 17.80
CA LYS A 69 7.56 -5.68 19.17
C LYS A 69 9.06 -5.49 19.20
N ASP A 70 9.82 -6.29 18.46
CA ASP A 70 11.28 -6.20 18.49
C ASP A 70 11.79 -4.95 17.76
N ARG A 71 11.14 -4.55 16.66
CA ARG A 71 11.44 -3.31 15.96
C ARG A 71 11.08 -2.07 16.76
N LEU A 72 9.92 -2.10 17.45
CA LEU A 72 9.54 -1.05 18.40
C LEU A 72 10.63 -0.86 19.47
N LYS A 73 11.17 -1.94 20.03
CA LYS A 73 12.29 -1.85 20.99
C LYS A 73 13.58 -1.33 20.36
N GLU A 74 13.93 -1.78 19.16
CA GLU A 74 15.14 -1.34 18.44
C GLU A 74 15.14 0.18 18.21
N HIS A 75 13.99 0.73 17.87
CA HIS A 75 13.80 2.17 17.65
C HIS A 75 13.37 2.94 18.92
N GLY A 76 13.35 2.29 20.08
CA GLY A 76 13.03 2.94 21.36
C GLY A 76 11.58 3.42 21.51
N ILE A 77 10.66 2.90 20.69
CA ILE A 77 9.24 3.25 20.71
C ILE A 77 8.53 2.47 21.82
N ASP A 78 7.94 3.22 22.75
CA ASP A 78 7.13 2.69 23.83
C ASP A 78 5.67 2.57 23.35
N VAL A 79 5.18 1.33 23.30
CA VAL A 79 3.82 0.98 22.85
C VAL A 79 2.73 1.71 23.61
N ASP A 80 2.87 1.82 24.93
CA ASP A 80 1.85 2.43 25.79
C ASP A 80 1.84 3.94 25.58
N LYS A 81 3.02 4.56 25.42
CA LYS A 81 3.10 5.99 25.07
C LYS A 81 2.61 6.24 23.65
N TRP A 82 2.91 5.36 22.70
CA TRP A 82 2.41 5.41 21.33
C TRP A 82 0.89 5.47 21.35
N ARG A 83 0.22 4.52 22.02
CA ARG A 83 -1.24 4.54 22.21
C ARG A 83 -1.76 5.85 22.79
N ASN A 84 -1.02 6.43 23.73
CA ASN A 84 -1.39 7.67 24.40
C ASN A 84 -1.02 8.94 23.60
N GLY A 85 -0.68 8.79 22.32
CA GLY A 85 -0.52 9.90 21.37
C GLY A 85 0.92 10.30 21.05
N GLU A 86 1.93 9.51 21.46
CA GLU A 86 3.32 9.77 21.05
C GLU A 86 3.50 9.69 19.52
N TRP A 87 2.63 8.95 18.82
CA TRP A 87 2.56 8.94 17.36
C TRP A 87 2.23 10.29 16.72
N LYS A 88 1.85 11.31 17.49
CA LYS A 88 1.66 12.69 17.00
C LYS A 88 2.98 13.49 16.97
N ASN A 89 4.05 12.96 17.55
CA ASN A 89 5.35 13.62 17.58
C ASN A 89 6.12 13.34 16.29
N TRP A 90 6.16 14.32 15.38
CA TRP A 90 6.84 14.24 14.09
C TRP A 90 8.24 14.86 14.11
N ASP A 91 8.96 14.76 15.25
CA ASP A 91 10.35 15.18 15.32
C ASP A 91 11.17 14.46 14.24
N ARG A 92 11.89 15.24 13.43
CA ARG A 92 12.62 14.74 12.27
C ARG A 92 13.74 13.77 12.65
N ASP A 93 14.31 13.94 13.85
CA ASP A 93 15.40 13.08 14.32
C ASP A 93 14.90 11.68 14.73
N ASP A 94 13.62 11.55 15.11
CA ASP A 94 12.98 10.30 15.54
C ASP A 94 12.03 9.73 14.47
N TRP A 95 11.74 10.47 13.41
CA TRP A 95 10.87 10.04 12.33
C TRP A 95 11.58 9.00 11.47
N LEU A 96 11.15 7.74 11.55
CA LEU A 96 11.68 6.61 10.78
C LEU A 96 11.57 6.84 9.26
N ARG A 97 12.69 6.73 8.55
CA ARG A 97 12.80 7.14 7.13
C ARG A 97 13.32 6.05 6.20
N GLU A 98 14.15 5.14 6.72
CA GLU A 98 14.78 4.14 5.87
C GLU A 98 13.76 3.08 5.46
N ALA A 99 13.99 2.45 4.30
CA ALA A 99 13.05 1.50 3.72
C ALA A 99 12.67 0.34 4.67
N ASN A 100 13.58 -0.04 5.58
CA ASN A 100 13.39 -1.16 6.52
C ASN A 100 12.77 -0.76 7.87
N ASP A 101 12.49 0.53 8.10
CA ASP A 101 12.12 1.06 9.42
C ASP A 101 10.60 1.26 9.61
N TYR A 102 9.76 0.86 8.66
CA TYR A 102 8.30 1.08 8.75
C TYR A 102 7.65 0.43 9.99
N ILE A 103 7.06 1.22 10.89
CA ILE A 103 6.38 0.69 12.09
C ILE A 103 4.96 1.24 12.17
N ASN A 104 3.99 0.35 12.38
CA ASN A 104 2.57 0.71 12.45
C ASN A 104 1.79 -0.17 13.46
N PRO A 105 1.87 0.13 14.77
CA PRO A 105 1.16 -0.62 15.80
C PRO A 105 -0.34 -0.36 15.73
N ILE A 106 -1.15 -1.42 15.86
CA ILE A 106 -2.61 -1.33 15.82
C ILE A 106 -3.15 -0.56 17.02
N ILE A 107 -3.86 0.54 16.77
CA ILE A 107 -4.62 1.26 17.78
C ILE A 107 -6.09 0.94 17.53
N GLU A 108 -6.63 -0.01 18.28
CA GLU A 108 -8.02 -0.47 18.14
C GLU A 108 -9.00 0.70 18.19
N ASP A 109 -9.96 0.68 17.26
CA ASP A 109 -11.01 1.68 17.09
C ASP A 109 -10.48 3.10 16.83
N LEU A 110 -9.20 3.27 16.45
CA LEU A 110 -8.68 4.56 16.00
C LEU A 110 -9.42 5.02 14.74
N TRP A 111 -9.59 4.13 13.77
CA TRP A 111 -10.29 4.41 12.52
C TRP A 111 -11.80 4.13 12.66
N ASP A 112 -12.46 4.96 13.46
CA ASP A 112 -13.91 4.99 13.53
C ASP A 112 -14.55 5.74 12.33
N PRO A 113 -15.86 5.58 12.07
CA PRO A 113 -16.57 6.26 10.98
C PRO A 113 -16.43 7.79 10.96
N ASP A 114 -16.37 8.44 12.11
CA ASP A 114 -16.27 9.89 12.19
C ASP A 114 -14.87 10.34 11.76
N ARG A 115 -13.81 9.70 12.27
CA ARG A 115 -12.43 9.97 11.86
C ARG A 115 -12.19 9.68 10.38
N MET A 116 -12.76 8.60 9.85
CA MET A 116 -12.66 8.26 8.43
C MET A 116 -13.36 9.30 7.55
N ARG A 117 -14.54 9.76 7.96
CA ARG A 117 -15.29 10.80 7.22
C ARG A 117 -14.52 12.13 7.20
N ASP A 118 -13.91 12.51 8.32
CA ASP A 118 -13.28 13.81 8.51
C ASP A 118 -11.81 13.85 8.01
N ALA A 119 -11.29 12.74 7.47
CA ALA A 119 -9.94 12.66 6.93
C ALA A 119 -9.82 13.46 5.61
N GLU A 120 -8.72 14.20 5.47
CA GLU A 120 -8.51 15.18 4.41
C GLU A 120 -7.60 14.64 3.30
N GLU A 121 -7.47 15.38 2.21
CA GLU A 121 -6.62 15.02 1.07
C GLU A 121 -5.15 15.40 1.29
N PRO A 122 -4.17 14.64 0.77
CA PRO A 122 -2.78 15.04 0.78
C PRO A 122 -2.58 16.31 -0.05
N GLU A 123 -1.74 17.24 0.44
CA GLU A 123 -1.36 18.48 -0.27
C GLU A 123 -0.48 18.22 -1.53
N GLN A 124 -0.50 17.02 -2.10
CA GLN A 124 0.21 16.70 -3.33
C GLN A 124 -0.59 17.14 -4.55
N GLU A 125 -0.47 18.43 -4.82
CA GLU A 125 -0.92 19.03 -6.07
C GLU A 125 0.27 19.67 -6.77
N ILE A 126 0.35 19.51 -8.08
CA ILE A 126 1.38 20.15 -8.90
C ILE A 126 0.81 21.39 -9.57
N ASP A 127 1.54 22.51 -9.48
CA ASP A 127 1.26 23.68 -10.30
C ASP A 127 1.66 23.34 -11.75
N GLU A 128 0.83 23.66 -12.74
CA GLU A 128 1.15 23.39 -14.15
C GLU A 128 2.45 24.10 -14.60
N SER A 129 2.83 25.20 -13.94
CA SER A 129 4.10 25.86 -14.19
C SER A 129 5.30 25.03 -13.72
N ASP A 130 5.13 24.14 -12.76
CA ASP A 130 6.20 23.25 -12.29
C ASP A 130 6.53 22.15 -13.32
N ILE A 131 5.57 21.75 -14.16
CA ILE A 131 5.77 20.79 -15.27
C ILE A 131 6.05 21.48 -16.61
N SER A 132 6.15 22.80 -16.65
CA SER A 132 6.42 23.55 -17.90
C SER A 132 7.82 23.29 -18.49
N GLY A 133 8.67 22.59 -17.74
CA GLY A 133 10.02 22.18 -18.11
C GLY A 133 10.16 20.73 -18.55
N ASP A 134 9.09 19.95 -18.67
CA ASP A 134 9.07 18.52 -19.02
C ASP A 134 10.12 18.16 -20.09
N GLN A 135 11.21 17.53 -19.65
CA GLN A 135 12.26 17.09 -20.55
C GLN A 135 11.94 15.65 -20.97
N GLY A 136 11.66 15.42 -22.25
CA GLY A 136 11.45 14.08 -22.80
C GLY A 136 10.32 14.01 -23.81
N VAL A 137 9.61 12.89 -23.84
CA VAL A 137 8.49 12.65 -24.76
C VAL A 137 7.17 12.84 -24.01
N THR A 138 6.81 14.10 -23.76
CA THR A 138 5.49 14.48 -23.24
C THR A 138 4.54 14.74 -24.41
N ASP A 139 3.38 14.08 -24.41
CA ASP A 139 2.31 14.35 -25.37
C ASP A 139 1.54 15.65 -24.97
N PRO A 140 0.60 16.17 -25.77
CA PRO A 140 -0.27 17.26 -25.32
C PRO A 140 -1.10 16.88 -24.09
N THR A 141 -1.43 17.86 -23.25
CA THR A 141 -2.36 17.65 -22.12
C THR A 141 -3.70 17.14 -22.66
N PRO A 142 -4.24 16.03 -22.12
CA PRO A 142 -5.51 15.49 -22.57
C PRO A 142 -6.66 16.43 -22.21
N GLU A 143 -7.76 16.31 -22.94
CA GLU A 143 -9.01 17.01 -22.58
C GLU A 143 -9.56 16.43 -21.26
N PRO A 144 -10.08 17.27 -20.35
CA PRO A 144 -10.63 16.77 -19.09
C PRO A 144 -11.77 15.77 -19.29
N VAL A 145 -11.65 14.59 -18.67
CA VAL A 145 -12.72 13.60 -18.58
C VAL A 145 -13.41 13.73 -17.24
N GLN A 146 -14.73 13.91 -17.24
CA GLN A 146 -15.48 13.96 -15.99
C GLN A 146 -15.51 12.58 -15.33
N ALA A 147 -15.01 12.49 -14.09
CA ALA A 147 -15.07 11.26 -13.32
C ALA A 147 -16.53 10.83 -13.09
N GLN A 148 -16.77 9.54 -13.30
CA GLN A 148 -18.09 8.91 -13.13
C GLN A 148 -18.14 8.23 -11.78
N ALA A 149 -19.24 8.43 -11.04
CA ALA A 149 -19.46 7.68 -9.81
C ALA A 149 -19.57 6.19 -10.14
N VAL A 150 -18.79 5.36 -9.45
CA VAL A 150 -18.92 3.91 -9.56
C VAL A 150 -20.31 3.53 -9.01
N PRO A 151 -21.03 2.57 -9.62
CA PRO A 151 -22.31 2.13 -9.08
C PRO A 151 -22.17 1.60 -7.64
N PRO A 152 -23.07 1.99 -6.71
CA PRO A 152 -23.11 1.44 -5.35
C PRO A 152 -23.16 -0.09 -5.33
N SER A 153 -22.84 -0.67 -4.17
CA SER A 153 -22.37 -2.05 -4.01
C SER A 153 -20.98 -2.23 -4.60
N TYR A 154 -20.03 -1.42 -4.10
CA TYR A 154 -18.62 -1.43 -4.49
C TYR A 154 -17.96 -2.80 -4.35
N HIS A 155 -18.38 -3.61 -3.38
CA HIS A 155 -17.95 -5.01 -3.27
C HIS A 155 -18.28 -5.86 -4.51
N ALA A 156 -19.24 -5.45 -5.33
CA ALA A 156 -19.60 -6.11 -6.58
C ALA A 156 -19.09 -5.35 -7.81
N SER A 157 -19.14 -4.02 -7.79
CA SER A 157 -18.78 -3.18 -8.94
C SER A 157 -17.29 -2.88 -9.06
N ALA A 158 -16.56 -2.83 -7.93
CA ALA A 158 -15.13 -2.58 -7.85
C ALA A 158 -14.50 -3.28 -6.61
N PRO A 159 -14.59 -4.63 -6.51
CA PRO A 159 -14.22 -5.38 -5.30
C PRO A 159 -12.79 -5.19 -4.83
N THR A 160 -11.87 -4.90 -5.76
CA THR A 160 -10.46 -4.67 -5.45
C THR A 160 -10.17 -3.25 -5.00
N SER A 161 -11.11 -2.32 -5.08
CA SER A 161 -10.88 -0.91 -4.72
C SER A 161 -11.22 -0.64 -3.26
N GLY A 162 -10.39 0.18 -2.61
CA GLY A 162 -10.63 0.63 -1.25
C GLY A 162 -9.94 1.96 -0.96
N LYS A 163 -10.22 2.47 0.24
CA LYS A 163 -9.71 3.76 0.72
C LYS A 163 -8.58 3.50 1.72
N VAL A 164 -7.53 4.30 1.64
CA VAL A 164 -6.41 4.28 2.60
C VAL A 164 -6.55 5.47 3.53
N PHE A 165 -6.32 5.25 4.81
CA PHE A 165 -6.30 6.27 5.84
C PHE A 165 -4.95 6.24 6.55
N PHE A 166 -4.40 7.40 6.86
CA PHE A 166 -3.12 7.52 7.55
C PHE A 166 -3.00 8.86 8.27
N ASP A 167 -2.04 8.97 9.18
CA ASP A 167 -1.67 10.23 9.82
C ASP A 167 -0.35 10.75 9.26
N SER A 168 -0.33 12.05 8.97
CA SER A 168 0.82 12.84 8.55
C SER A 168 1.10 13.97 9.56
N PRO A 169 2.20 14.73 9.40
CA PRO A 169 2.43 15.94 10.17
C PRO A 169 1.34 17.01 10.02
N GLU A 170 0.64 17.01 8.89
CA GLU A 170 -0.41 17.97 8.53
C GLU A 170 -1.77 17.57 9.10
N GLY A 171 -2.02 16.28 9.30
CA GLY A 171 -3.27 15.80 9.88
C GLY A 171 -3.60 14.36 9.51
N THR A 172 -4.88 14.05 9.56
CA THR A 172 -5.43 12.76 9.16
C THR A 172 -5.76 12.82 7.68
N MET A 173 -5.17 11.92 6.89
CA MET A 173 -5.13 11.99 5.44
C MET A 173 -5.80 10.77 4.80
N VAL A 174 -6.20 10.92 3.53
CA VAL A 174 -6.79 9.86 2.72
C VAL A 174 -6.05 9.63 1.41
N CYS A 175 -5.99 8.37 1.01
CA CYS A 175 -5.62 7.92 -0.32
C CYS A 175 -6.61 6.84 -0.79
N SER A 176 -6.31 6.27 -1.94
CA SER A 176 -6.95 5.09 -2.50
C SER A 176 -5.93 3.97 -2.67
N ALA A 177 -6.41 2.74 -2.76
CA ALA A 177 -5.56 1.58 -3.03
C ALA A 177 -6.33 0.47 -3.72
N THR A 178 -5.58 -0.51 -4.22
CA THR A 178 -6.11 -1.65 -4.97
C THR A 178 -5.58 -2.95 -4.39
N VAL A 179 -6.47 -3.92 -4.11
CA VAL A 179 -6.09 -5.28 -3.72
C VAL A 179 -5.41 -5.96 -4.91
N VAL A 180 -4.17 -6.41 -4.72
CA VAL A 180 -3.36 -7.06 -5.76
C VAL A 180 -3.03 -8.49 -5.36
N GLN A 181 -2.84 -9.35 -6.34
CA GLN A 181 -2.48 -10.75 -6.10
C GLN A 181 -1.14 -10.83 -5.36
N ASP A 182 -0.91 -11.92 -4.64
CA ASP A 182 0.33 -12.23 -3.95
C ASP A 182 0.90 -13.53 -4.52
N PRO A 183 2.08 -13.53 -5.17
CA PRO A 183 2.64 -14.74 -5.75
C PRO A 183 3.10 -15.75 -4.69
N ALA A 184 3.41 -15.30 -3.47
CA ALA A 184 3.75 -16.17 -2.35
C ALA A 184 2.50 -16.81 -1.72
N ASN A 185 1.34 -16.15 -1.82
CA ASN A 185 0.05 -16.63 -1.26
C ASN A 185 -1.09 -16.60 -2.31
N PRO A 186 -1.05 -17.44 -3.37
CA PRO A 186 -2.03 -17.38 -4.45
C PRO A 186 -3.47 -17.60 -3.99
N GLY A 187 -4.38 -16.68 -4.32
CA GLY A 187 -5.79 -16.71 -3.92
C GLY A 187 -6.04 -16.33 -2.46
N LYS A 188 -4.98 -15.93 -1.75
CA LYS A 188 -4.99 -15.57 -0.32
C LYS A 188 -4.18 -14.30 -0.06
N SER A 189 -4.14 -13.37 -1.01
CA SER A 189 -3.38 -12.14 -0.87
C SER A 189 -3.86 -11.28 0.31
N ASN A 190 -2.89 -10.66 0.98
CA ASN A 190 -3.04 -9.56 1.93
C ASN A 190 -2.30 -8.31 1.45
N MET A 191 -2.01 -8.22 0.15
CA MET A 191 -1.27 -7.11 -0.45
C MET A 191 -2.22 -6.09 -1.07
N VAL A 192 -1.97 -4.81 -0.81
CA VAL A 192 -2.61 -3.68 -1.48
C VAL A 192 -1.58 -2.76 -2.13
N TRP A 193 -1.87 -2.35 -3.35
CA TRP A 193 -1.08 -1.39 -4.11
C TRP A 193 -1.59 0.02 -3.91
N THR A 194 -0.69 0.98 -3.69
CA THR A 194 -1.00 2.40 -3.56
C THR A 194 0.17 3.26 -4.10
N ALA A 195 0.14 4.58 -3.87
CA ALA A 195 1.23 5.48 -4.22
C ALA A 195 2.28 5.54 -3.11
N GLY A 196 3.53 5.81 -3.46
CA GLY A 196 4.63 6.00 -2.50
C GLY A 196 4.35 7.12 -1.52
N HIS A 197 3.76 8.22 -1.99
CA HIS A 197 3.38 9.35 -1.16
C HIS A 197 2.20 9.07 -0.23
N CYS A 198 1.46 7.97 -0.40
CA CYS A 198 0.43 7.57 0.54
C CYS A 198 1.02 6.87 1.77
N VAL A 199 2.30 6.50 1.74
CA VAL A 199 2.98 5.77 2.82
C VAL A 199 4.23 6.47 3.34
N HIS A 200 4.87 7.34 2.55
CA HIS A 200 6.14 7.98 2.91
C HIS A 200 6.24 9.42 2.38
N ALA A 201 6.71 10.34 3.23
CA ALA A 201 6.86 11.77 2.92
C ALA A 201 8.05 12.14 2.01
N GLY A 202 8.54 11.17 1.21
CA GLY A 202 9.71 11.29 0.35
C GLY A 202 10.97 11.87 1.04
N LYS A 203 11.72 12.68 0.29
CA LYS A 203 13.04 13.23 0.64
C LYS A 203 13.08 14.02 1.95
N LYS A 204 11.97 14.65 2.34
CA LYS A 204 11.92 15.58 3.48
C LYS A 204 11.43 14.95 4.78
N GLY A 205 10.78 13.80 4.72
CA GLY A 205 10.21 13.14 5.90
C GLY A 205 10.47 11.63 5.93
N GLY A 206 9.60 10.91 6.60
CA GLY A 206 9.67 9.46 6.81
C GLY A 206 8.34 8.77 6.54
N TRP A 207 8.18 7.57 7.11
CA TRP A 207 6.95 6.77 7.04
C TRP A 207 5.77 7.44 7.75
N TYR A 208 4.61 7.47 7.09
CA TYR A 208 3.37 7.87 7.75
C TYR A 208 2.92 6.82 8.77
N ARG A 209 2.04 7.25 9.67
CA ARG A 209 1.63 6.46 10.84
C ARG A 209 0.17 6.07 10.71
N ASN A 210 -0.23 5.06 11.48
CA ASN A 210 -1.60 4.59 11.59
C ASN A 210 -2.22 4.20 10.23
N ILE A 211 -1.41 3.65 9.31
CA ILE A 211 -1.87 3.35 7.96
C ILE A 211 -2.87 2.20 8.01
N ALA A 212 -4.06 2.41 7.46
CA ALA A 212 -5.10 1.39 7.33
C ALA A 212 -5.76 1.46 5.95
N PHE A 213 -6.20 0.30 5.48
CA PHE A 213 -6.96 0.10 4.25
C PHE A 213 -8.37 -0.37 4.58
N VAL A 214 -9.35 0.23 3.92
CA VAL A 214 -10.77 -0.14 4.02
C VAL A 214 -11.29 -0.54 2.65
N PRO A 215 -11.41 -1.86 2.36
CA PRO A 215 -12.00 -2.33 1.12
C PRO A 215 -13.48 -1.97 1.06
N SER A 216 -13.95 -1.56 -0.13
CA SER A 216 -15.37 -1.19 -0.35
C SER A 216 -15.89 -0.13 0.66
N TYR A 217 -15.06 0.86 1.00
CA TYR A 217 -15.45 1.98 1.86
C TYR A 217 -16.73 2.66 1.37
N ASN A 218 -17.69 2.87 2.27
CA ASN A 218 -19.03 3.35 1.95
C ASN A 218 -19.66 2.59 0.78
N ASP A 219 -19.69 1.26 0.90
CA ASP A 219 -20.14 0.33 -0.14
C ASP A 219 -21.49 0.71 -0.78
N ALA A 220 -22.41 1.25 0.01
CA ALA A 220 -23.73 1.70 -0.44
C ALA A 220 -23.72 3.08 -1.15
N GLY A 221 -22.58 3.75 -1.27
CA GLY A 221 -22.43 5.05 -1.93
C GLY A 221 -23.27 6.16 -1.29
N ARG A 222 -23.49 6.09 0.03
CA ARG A 222 -24.32 7.03 0.79
C ARG A 222 -23.72 8.44 0.72
N PRO A 223 -24.53 9.50 0.68
CA PRO A 223 -24.03 10.86 0.81
C PRO A 223 -23.43 11.09 2.19
N THR A 224 -22.47 12.00 2.30
CA THR A 224 -21.71 12.31 3.52
C THR A 224 -22.60 12.60 4.74
N ALA A 225 -23.70 13.33 4.56
CA ALA A 225 -24.64 13.63 5.63
C ALA A 225 -25.33 12.38 6.21
N GLU A 226 -25.45 11.29 5.45
CA GLU A 226 -26.00 10.03 5.94
C GLU A 226 -24.95 9.16 6.62
N LEU A 227 -23.66 9.48 6.51
CA LEU A 227 -22.59 8.75 7.20
C LEU A 227 -22.38 9.24 8.64
N GLU A 228 -22.96 10.38 9.00
CA GLU A 228 -22.91 10.89 10.38
C GLU A 228 -23.58 9.92 11.35
N GLY A 229 -22.81 9.39 12.30
CA GLY A 229 -23.27 8.39 13.26
C GLY A 229 -23.59 7.01 12.67
N ALA A 230 -23.18 6.72 11.43
CA ALA A 230 -23.30 5.39 10.84
C ALA A 230 -22.44 4.37 11.61
N ALA A 231 -22.90 3.12 11.72
CA ALA A 231 -22.12 2.07 12.34
C ALA A 231 -20.89 1.72 11.47
N GLN A 232 -19.81 1.24 12.11
CA GLN A 232 -18.59 0.88 11.40
C GLN A 232 -18.84 -0.17 10.32
N GLU A 233 -19.74 -1.13 10.55
CA GLU A 233 -20.07 -2.18 9.58
C GLU A 233 -20.87 -1.65 8.37
N GLU A 234 -21.49 -0.48 8.48
CA GLU A 234 -22.16 0.17 7.34
C GLU A 234 -21.16 0.93 6.45
N VAL A 235 -20.09 1.46 7.06
CA VAL A 235 -19.06 2.25 6.37
C VAL A 235 -17.91 1.39 5.86
N ALA A 236 -17.54 0.36 6.62
CA ALA A 236 -16.44 -0.56 6.36
C ALA A 236 -16.96 -2.02 6.48
N PRO A 237 -17.83 -2.49 5.56
CA PRO A 237 -18.50 -3.78 5.68
C PRO A 237 -17.54 -4.99 5.66
N TYR A 238 -16.33 -4.81 5.15
CA TYR A 238 -15.26 -5.80 5.13
C TYR A 238 -14.13 -5.49 6.12
N GLY A 239 -14.42 -4.65 7.11
CA GLY A 239 -13.52 -4.31 8.20
C GLY A 239 -12.42 -3.32 7.83
N VAL A 240 -11.62 -2.98 8.84
CA VAL A 240 -10.44 -2.12 8.75
C VAL A 240 -9.20 -3.00 8.77
N TRP A 241 -8.33 -2.85 7.77
CA TRP A 241 -7.12 -3.64 7.59
C TRP A 241 -5.89 -2.78 7.82
N TRP A 242 -5.16 -3.02 8.90
CA TRP A 242 -3.97 -2.27 9.27
C TRP A 242 -2.76 -2.70 8.45
N GLY A 243 -1.96 -1.74 7.98
CA GLY A 243 -0.70 -2.05 7.32
C GLY A 243 0.33 -2.56 8.33
N ASP A 244 0.61 -3.86 8.36
CA ASP A 244 1.68 -4.42 9.20
C ASP A 244 3.06 -4.35 8.52
N TRP A 245 3.07 -4.06 7.22
CA TRP A 245 4.27 -3.64 6.48
C TRP A 245 3.91 -2.72 5.32
N ALA A 246 4.78 -1.77 5.00
CA ALA A 246 4.71 -0.98 3.78
C ALA A 246 6.10 -0.87 3.15
N GLN A 247 6.14 -0.85 1.83
CA GLN A 247 7.36 -0.61 1.06
C GLN A 247 7.05 0.29 -0.12
N THR A 248 7.92 1.28 -0.37
CA THR A 248 7.91 2.16 -1.54
C THR A 248 9.27 2.08 -2.24
N SER A 249 9.43 2.72 -3.38
CA SER A 249 10.70 2.75 -4.11
C SER A 249 11.76 3.59 -3.38
N ASP A 250 13.04 3.20 -3.53
CA ASP A 250 14.17 3.99 -3.03
C ASP A 250 14.19 5.37 -3.70
N GLN A 251 13.84 5.44 -4.98
CA GLN A 251 13.74 6.68 -5.74
C GLN A 251 12.71 7.64 -5.14
N TRP A 252 11.55 7.13 -4.71
CA TRP A 252 10.56 7.94 -4.01
C TRP A 252 11.10 8.46 -2.67
N ILE A 253 11.76 7.61 -1.88
CA ILE A 253 12.35 8.03 -0.60
C ILE A 253 13.43 9.11 -0.81
N GLU A 254 14.28 8.96 -1.82
CA GLU A 254 15.40 9.86 -2.09
C GLU A 254 14.99 11.20 -2.72
N GLN A 255 13.98 11.17 -3.59
CA GLN A 255 13.67 12.27 -4.51
C GLN A 255 12.27 12.85 -4.28
N GLY A 256 11.32 12.01 -3.87
CA GLY A 256 9.90 12.34 -3.72
C GLY A 256 9.67 13.60 -2.90
N GLY A 257 8.68 14.40 -3.32
CA GLY A 257 8.32 15.66 -2.67
C GLY A 257 6.83 15.94 -2.77
N SER A 258 6.39 16.97 -2.03
CA SER A 258 5.00 17.46 -2.07
C SER A 258 4.71 18.39 -3.24
N THR A 259 5.73 18.81 -3.99
CA THR A 259 5.63 19.80 -5.09
C THR A 259 6.54 19.40 -6.24
N GLY A 260 6.20 19.79 -7.47
CA GLY A 260 7.09 19.72 -8.62
C GLY A 260 7.21 18.38 -9.34
N GLY A 261 6.46 17.36 -8.92
CA GLY A 261 6.48 16.04 -9.58
C GLY A 261 7.76 15.23 -9.35
N ASP A 262 8.71 15.72 -8.55
CA ASP A 262 9.95 15.01 -8.21
C ASP A 262 9.63 13.59 -7.72
N GLY A 263 10.26 12.58 -8.33
CA GLY A 263 10.07 11.17 -7.97
C GLY A 263 8.73 10.54 -8.38
N ALA A 264 7.82 11.28 -9.02
CA ALA A 264 6.50 10.77 -9.41
C ALA A 264 6.56 9.56 -10.36
N SER A 265 7.62 9.46 -11.17
CA SER A 265 7.92 8.30 -12.03
C SER A 265 8.11 6.99 -11.25
N TYR A 266 8.37 7.09 -9.94
CA TYR A 266 8.58 5.97 -9.02
C TYR A 266 7.63 5.99 -7.81
N ASP A 267 6.55 6.77 -7.89
CA ASP A 267 5.59 6.97 -6.81
C ASP A 267 4.56 5.83 -6.74
N PHE A 268 5.05 4.69 -6.29
CA PHE A 268 4.27 3.47 -6.04
C PHE A 268 4.72 2.81 -4.74
N ALA A 269 3.77 2.14 -4.08
CA ALA A 269 4.02 1.39 -2.88
C ALA A 269 3.14 0.15 -2.79
N VAL A 270 3.59 -0.80 -1.98
CA VAL A 270 2.82 -1.98 -1.60
C VAL A 270 2.73 -2.03 -0.09
N ILE A 271 1.52 -2.24 0.42
CA ILE A 271 1.24 -2.44 1.84
C ILE A 271 0.79 -3.90 2.01
N HIS A 272 1.40 -4.62 2.94
CA HIS A 272 0.82 -5.85 3.46
C HIS A 272 -0.08 -5.47 4.63
N VAL A 273 -1.26 -6.09 4.70
CA VAL A 273 -2.28 -5.72 5.68
C VAL A 273 -2.78 -6.90 6.52
N THR A 274 -3.23 -6.58 7.73
CA THR A 274 -3.82 -7.53 8.68
C THR A 274 -5.10 -6.94 9.28
N PRO A 275 -6.15 -7.74 9.54
CA PRO A 275 -7.42 -7.20 10.06
C PRO A 275 -7.23 -6.68 11.50
N GLU A 276 -7.77 -5.49 11.78
CA GLU A 276 -7.63 -4.80 13.07
C GLU A 276 -7.95 -5.69 14.29
N LYS A 277 -9.09 -6.36 14.25
CA LYS A 277 -9.68 -7.10 15.38
C LYS A 277 -9.25 -8.58 15.40
N GLY A 278 -8.27 -8.97 14.59
CA GLY A 278 -7.97 -10.36 14.28
C GLY A 278 -9.02 -10.98 13.37
N GLY A 279 -8.59 -11.79 12.39
CA GLY A 279 -9.47 -12.37 11.39
C GLY A 279 -10.05 -13.73 11.80
N ASP A 280 -11.07 -14.19 11.05
CA ASP A 280 -11.56 -15.58 11.09
C ASP A 280 -10.62 -16.56 10.36
N GLY A 281 -9.39 -16.11 10.03
CA GLY A 281 -8.40 -16.82 9.25
C GLY A 281 -8.49 -16.58 7.73
N LYS A 282 -9.44 -15.77 7.26
CA LYS A 282 -9.48 -15.35 5.85
C LYS A 282 -8.47 -14.24 5.56
N SER A 283 -7.86 -14.31 4.39
CA SER A 283 -7.07 -13.20 3.84
C SER A 283 -7.98 -12.06 3.35
N LEU A 284 -7.36 -10.94 2.98
CA LEU A 284 -8.03 -9.82 2.33
C LEU A 284 -8.67 -10.26 1.00
N GLU A 285 -7.93 -10.94 0.14
CA GLU A 285 -8.44 -11.47 -1.14
C GLU A 285 -9.63 -12.41 -0.95
N GLU A 286 -9.59 -13.32 0.04
CA GLU A 286 -10.72 -14.20 0.36
C GLU A 286 -11.94 -13.42 0.88
N THR A 287 -11.70 -12.29 1.56
CA THR A 287 -12.75 -11.43 2.12
C THR A 287 -13.45 -10.63 1.03
N VAL A 288 -12.69 -9.99 0.13
CA VAL A 288 -13.25 -9.16 -0.96
C VAL A 288 -13.60 -9.97 -2.21
N GLY A 289 -13.15 -11.23 -2.27
CA GLY A 289 -13.45 -12.18 -3.34
C GLY A 289 -12.63 -12.02 -4.62
N SER A 290 -11.67 -11.08 -4.67
CA SER A 290 -10.80 -10.88 -5.83
C SER A 290 -9.54 -10.08 -5.51
N ALA A 291 -8.51 -10.26 -6.35
CA ALA A 291 -7.32 -9.44 -6.37
C ALA A 291 -6.83 -9.29 -7.82
N LEU A 292 -6.34 -8.11 -8.18
CA LEU A 292 -5.86 -7.86 -9.54
C LEU A 292 -4.43 -8.38 -9.74
N PRO A 293 -4.11 -9.00 -10.88
CA PRO A 293 -2.72 -9.20 -11.26
C PRO A 293 -2.06 -7.85 -11.51
N VAL A 294 -0.77 -7.73 -11.22
CA VAL A 294 0.03 -6.55 -11.54
C VAL A 294 0.87 -6.83 -12.79
N ASP A 295 0.79 -5.95 -13.79
CA ASP A 295 1.60 -6.05 -15.00
C ASP A 295 2.81 -5.12 -14.94
N PHE A 296 3.97 -5.70 -14.63
CA PHE A 296 5.27 -5.01 -14.60
C PHE A 296 5.91 -4.83 -15.97
N ASN A 297 5.26 -5.31 -17.03
CA ASN A 297 5.60 -5.01 -18.41
C ASN A 297 4.49 -4.14 -19.01
N ALA A 298 4.10 -3.09 -18.26
CA ALA A 298 2.97 -2.25 -18.59
C ALA A 298 3.03 -1.74 -20.04
N PRO A 299 1.93 -1.82 -20.82
CA PRO A 299 1.95 -1.58 -22.27
C PRO A 299 2.51 -0.20 -22.65
N ALA A 300 3.17 -0.08 -23.79
CA ALA A 300 3.50 1.25 -24.29
C ALA A 300 2.21 2.01 -24.63
N VAL A 301 2.20 3.34 -24.44
CA VAL A 301 1.04 4.21 -24.73
C VAL A 301 0.39 3.96 -26.11
N PRO A 302 1.15 3.79 -27.22
CA PRO A 302 0.54 3.51 -28.52
C PRO A 302 -0.29 2.22 -28.57
N ASP A 303 0.08 1.22 -27.77
CA ASP A 303 -0.52 -0.12 -27.75
C ASP A 303 -1.68 -0.23 -26.75
N MET A 304 -1.96 0.82 -25.99
CA MET A 304 -3.06 0.87 -25.03
C MET A 304 -4.26 1.62 -25.63
N GLU A 305 -5.39 0.93 -25.77
CA GLU A 305 -6.62 1.53 -26.31
C GLU A 305 -7.32 2.43 -25.29
N SER A 306 -7.47 1.94 -24.06
CA SER A 306 -7.99 2.68 -22.91
C SER A 306 -7.37 2.17 -21.61
N VAL A 307 -7.45 3.00 -20.57
CA VAL A 307 -7.12 2.67 -19.18
C VAL A 307 -8.17 3.29 -18.27
N SER A 308 -8.57 2.55 -17.23
CA SER A 308 -9.51 3.03 -16.22
C SER A 308 -8.80 3.30 -14.90
N ALA A 309 -8.84 4.55 -14.43
CA ALA A 309 -8.35 4.94 -13.12
C ALA A 309 -9.52 4.99 -12.12
N THR A 310 -9.35 4.40 -10.93
CA THR A 310 -10.43 4.30 -9.93
C THR A 310 -9.94 4.72 -8.54
N GLY A 311 -10.68 5.58 -7.83
CA GLY A 311 -10.30 6.08 -6.51
C GLY A 311 -11.38 6.91 -5.80
N TYR A 312 -11.03 7.42 -4.61
CA TYR A 312 -11.88 8.23 -3.73
C TYR A 312 -11.40 9.70 -3.70
N PRO A 313 -11.68 10.50 -4.74
CA PRO A 313 -11.35 11.92 -4.75
C PRO A 313 -12.02 12.66 -3.57
N ALA A 314 -11.25 13.50 -2.87
CA ALA A 314 -11.61 14.14 -1.62
C ALA A 314 -11.71 15.67 -1.71
N GLY A 315 -11.04 16.28 -2.69
CA GLY A 315 -11.12 17.71 -2.94
C GLY A 315 -12.35 18.10 -3.73
N ALA A 316 -12.82 19.33 -3.50
CA ALA A 316 -14.01 19.85 -4.17
C ALA A 316 -13.92 19.71 -5.71
N PRO A 317 -15.00 19.27 -6.39
CA PRO A 317 -16.37 19.11 -5.90
C PRO A 317 -16.68 17.76 -5.23
N TYR A 318 -15.66 16.92 -5.00
CA TYR A 318 -15.81 15.67 -4.28
C TYR A 318 -15.63 15.88 -2.76
N ASP A 319 -15.94 14.85 -1.99
CA ASP A 319 -15.92 14.86 -0.52
C ASP A 319 -15.23 13.64 0.09
N GLY A 320 -14.62 12.80 -0.74
CA GLY A 320 -13.83 11.64 -0.30
C GLY A 320 -14.67 10.43 0.06
N GLN A 321 -15.99 10.54 0.06
CA GLN A 321 -16.86 9.51 0.61
C GLN A 321 -17.33 8.48 -0.42
N LYS A 322 -17.16 8.74 -1.72
CA LYS A 322 -17.65 7.85 -2.80
C LYS A 322 -16.53 7.49 -3.75
N LEU A 323 -16.70 6.33 -4.40
CA LEU A 323 -15.76 5.83 -5.38
C LEU A 323 -16.11 6.38 -6.76
N PHE A 324 -15.10 6.85 -7.47
CA PHE A 324 -15.21 7.37 -8.83
C PHE A 324 -14.22 6.67 -9.76
N SER A 325 -14.50 6.74 -11.05
CA SER A 325 -13.61 6.24 -12.09
C SER A 325 -13.56 7.18 -13.29
N CYS A 326 -12.40 7.23 -13.94
CA CYS A 326 -12.17 7.86 -15.24
C CYS A 326 -11.69 6.78 -16.21
N GLU A 327 -12.19 6.79 -17.44
CA GLU A 327 -11.65 5.98 -18.53
C GLU A 327 -11.23 6.90 -19.67
N ASP A 328 -10.00 6.76 -20.12
CA ASP A 328 -9.45 7.53 -21.24
C ASP A 328 -8.37 6.73 -21.96
N ARG A 329 -7.96 7.20 -23.15
CA ARG A 329 -6.76 6.72 -23.83
C ARG A 329 -5.55 7.44 -23.23
N PRO A 330 -4.53 6.72 -22.72
CA PRO A 330 -3.39 7.39 -22.11
C PRO A 330 -2.54 8.12 -23.15
N GLY A 331 -1.98 9.26 -22.75
CA GLY A 331 -0.82 9.90 -23.34
C GLY A 331 0.43 9.70 -22.47
N ARG A 332 1.55 10.27 -22.90
CA ARG A 332 2.81 10.27 -22.16
C ARG A 332 3.04 11.57 -21.40
N LEU A 333 3.57 11.44 -20.18
CA LEU A 333 4.13 12.55 -19.40
C LEU A 333 5.56 12.18 -18.98
N SER A 334 6.53 13.02 -19.33
CA SER A 334 7.95 12.84 -19.00
C SER A 334 8.42 14.06 -18.21
N LEU A 335 8.63 13.88 -16.91
CA LEU A 335 9.11 14.96 -16.02
C LEU A 335 10.62 15.17 -16.18
N ASP A 336 11.38 14.07 -16.30
CA ASP A 336 12.82 14.08 -16.57
C ASP A 336 13.18 13.01 -17.63
N THR A 337 14.09 13.34 -18.57
CA THR A 337 14.54 12.42 -19.63
C THR A 337 15.25 11.16 -19.14
N SER A 338 15.77 11.19 -17.92
CA SER A 338 16.47 10.08 -17.27
C SER A 338 15.55 9.17 -16.48
N GLU A 339 14.29 9.56 -16.32
CA GLU A 339 13.27 8.80 -15.60
C GLU A 339 12.29 8.09 -16.54
N PRO A 340 11.60 7.04 -16.07
CA PRO A 340 10.51 6.42 -16.79
C PRO A 340 9.39 7.41 -17.11
N THR A 341 8.96 7.42 -18.36
CA THR A 341 7.77 8.17 -18.79
C THR A 341 6.51 7.62 -18.10
N MET A 342 5.71 8.50 -17.51
CA MET A 342 4.42 8.21 -16.88
C MET A 342 3.28 8.11 -17.91
N TYR A 343 2.19 7.45 -17.52
CA TYR A 343 0.92 7.61 -18.22
C TYR A 343 0.23 8.91 -17.79
N ARG A 344 -0.49 9.55 -18.70
CA ARG A 344 -1.37 10.68 -18.39
C ARG A 344 -2.72 10.53 -19.08
N ILE A 345 -3.80 10.69 -18.32
CA ILE A 345 -5.18 10.64 -18.82
C ILE A 345 -5.94 11.91 -18.45
N GLY A 346 -6.94 12.27 -19.25
CA GLY A 346 -7.96 13.21 -18.80
C GLY A 346 -8.73 12.59 -17.64
N CYS A 347 -8.89 13.33 -16.55
CA CYS A 347 -9.66 12.88 -15.40
C CYS A 347 -9.90 14.04 -14.43
N SER A 348 -11.14 14.23 -14.00
CA SER A 348 -11.51 15.27 -13.04
C SER A 348 -11.47 14.82 -11.58
N MET A 349 -11.00 13.61 -11.26
CA MET A 349 -10.76 13.21 -9.87
C MET A 349 -9.67 14.09 -9.24
N THR A 350 -9.86 14.47 -7.98
CA THR A 350 -8.97 15.32 -7.18
C THR A 350 -8.09 14.50 -6.24
N ALA A 351 -7.29 15.17 -5.38
CA ALA A 351 -6.49 14.52 -4.35
C ALA A 351 -7.36 13.61 -3.44
N GLY A 352 -6.75 12.59 -2.85
CA GLY A 352 -7.44 11.44 -2.27
C GLY A 352 -7.71 10.28 -3.25
N SER A 353 -7.78 10.56 -4.56
CA SER A 353 -7.73 9.51 -5.59
C SER A 353 -6.34 8.89 -5.76
N SER A 354 -5.30 9.55 -5.23
CA SER A 354 -3.93 9.07 -5.11
C SER A 354 -3.81 7.62 -4.68
N GLY A 355 -2.95 6.85 -5.33
CA GLY A 355 -2.77 5.42 -5.09
C GLY A 355 -3.87 4.52 -5.67
N GLY A 356 -4.99 5.10 -6.12
CA GLY A 356 -6.04 4.38 -6.83
C GLY A 356 -5.51 3.68 -8.08
N GLY A 357 -5.95 2.44 -8.31
CA GLY A 357 -5.39 1.59 -9.37
C GLY A 357 -5.84 2.00 -10.76
N TRP A 358 -4.93 1.86 -11.71
CA TRP A 358 -5.19 2.03 -13.14
C TRP A 358 -5.21 0.66 -13.81
N VAL A 359 -6.34 0.30 -14.41
CA VAL A 359 -6.58 -1.02 -14.99
C VAL A 359 -6.66 -0.90 -16.51
N ALA A 360 -5.87 -1.73 -17.19
CA ALA A 360 -5.92 -1.91 -18.64
C ALA A 360 -5.76 -3.38 -19.00
N ALA A 361 -5.82 -3.70 -20.30
CA ALA A 361 -5.42 -5.02 -20.77
C ALA A 361 -3.91 -5.18 -20.56
N GLY A 362 -3.52 -6.13 -19.71
CA GLY A 362 -2.13 -6.49 -19.47
C GLY A 362 -1.54 -7.31 -20.63
N SER A 363 -0.31 -7.75 -20.44
CA SER A 363 0.50 -8.51 -21.40
C SER A 363 -0.16 -9.83 -21.84
N ASP A 364 -1.08 -10.39 -21.06
CA ASP A 364 -1.86 -11.59 -21.39
C ASP A 364 -3.25 -11.28 -22.01
N GLY A 365 -3.55 -10.00 -22.22
CA GLY A 365 -4.83 -9.50 -22.73
C GLY A 365 -5.96 -9.46 -21.71
N LYS A 366 -5.72 -9.80 -20.44
CA LYS A 366 -6.72 -9.69 -19.36
C LYS A 366 -6.55 -8.40 -18.56
N PRO A 367 -7.58 -7.95 -17.82
CA PRO A 367 -7.46 -6.80 -16.94
C PRO A 367 -6.34 -7.01 -15.91
N ALA A 368 -5.43 -6.04 -15.83
CA ALA A 368 -4.33 -6.00 -14.87
C ALA A 368 -4.11 -4.57 -14.38
N LEU A 369 -3.55 -4.45 -13.17
CA LEU A 369 -3.04 -3.18 -12.68
C LEU A 369 -1.78 -2.82 -13.48
N VAL A 370 -1.80 -1.67 -14.16
CA VAL A 370 -0.69 -1.19 -15.00
C VAL A 370 -0.05 0.10 -14.48
N SER A 371 -0.69 0.77 -13.50
CA SER A 371 -0.25 2.02 -12.88
C SER A 371 -1.10 2.31 -11.63
N ASN A 372 -0.75 3.34 -10.86
CA ASN A 372 -1.60 3.98 -9.85
C ASN A 372 -1.71 5.48 -10.11
N THR A 373 -2.70 6.15 -9.54
CA THR A 373 -2.74 7.62 -9.51
C THR A 373 -1.58 8.13 -8.65
N SER A 374 -0.76 9.04 -9.18
CA SER A 374 0.37 9.65 -8.46
C SER A 374 0.18 11.16 -8.34
N ILE A 375 0.06 11.86 -9.47
CA ILE A 375 -0.02 13.33 -9.51
C ILE A 375 -1.18 13.81 -10.39
N GLY A 376 -1.64 15.03 -10.13
CA GLY A 376 -2.61 15.77 -10.93
C GLY A 376 -2.48 17.27 -10.69
N PRO A 377 -3.03 18.11 -11.57
CA PRO A 377 -2.94 19.55 -11.43
C PRO A 377 -3.86 20.03 -10.31
N VAL A 378 -3.48 21.11 -9.65
CA VAL A 378 -4.30 21.83 -8.64
C VAL A 378 -5.73 22.09 -9.12
N THR A 379 -5.91 22.40 -10.41
CA THR A 379 -7.22 22.76 -10.97
C THR A 379 -8.11 21.58 -11.36
N SER A 380 -7.71 20.33 -11.08
CA SER A 380 -8.29 19.09 -11.65
C SER A 380 -8.29 19.09 -13.20
N GLY A 381 -8.40 17.91 -13.82
CA GLY A 381 -8.60 17.80 -15.28
C GLY A 381 -7.74 16.73 -15.95
N TRP A 382 -6.61 16.36 -15.36
CA TRP A 382 -5.85 15.18 -15.77
C TRP A 382 -5.21 14.51 -14.56
N LEU A 383 -4.93 13.23 -14.66
CA LEU A 383 -4.12 12.49 -13.69
C LEU A 383 -2.96 11.82 -14.42
N ALA A 384 -1.85 11.65 -13.72
CA ALA A 384 -0.73 10.86 -14.18
C ALA A 384 -0.32 9.81 -13.15
N GLY A 385 0.23 8.72 -13.68
CA GLY A 385 0.64 7.56 -12.90
C GLY A 385 1.91 6.91 -13.45
N PRO A 386 2.78 6.38 -12.57
CA PRO A 386 4.00 5.74 -12.99
C PRO A 386 3.71 4.47 -13.79
N ARG A 387 4.51 4.24 -14.84
CA ARG A 387 4.51 2.94 -15.52
C ARG A 387 5.19 1.91 -14.62
N LEU A 388 4.51 0.80 -14.38
CA LEU A 388 5.06 -0.26 -13.53
C LEU A 388 6.12 -1.06 -14.29
N GLY A 389 7.35 -1.00 -13.81
CA GLY A 389 8.54 -1.65 -14.38
C GLY A 389 9.31 -2.50 -13.36
N ASP A 390 10.60 -2.72 -13.60
CA ASP A 390 11.46 -3.58 -12.77
C ASP A 390 11.57 -3.08 -11.32
N GLU A 391 11.63 -1.76 -11.10
CA GLU A 391 11.65 -1.16 -9.76
C GLU A 391 10.36 -1.42 -8.99
N ALA A 392 9.22 -1.28 -9.68
CA ALA A 392 7.89 -1.57 -9.12
C ALA A 392 7.73 -3.05 -8.79
N LYS A 393 8.26 -3.93 -9.66
CA LYS A 393 8.33 -5.37 -9.41
C LYS A 393 9.18 -5.69 -8.19
N GLY A 394 10.33 -5.02 -8.04
CA GLY A 394 11.22 -5.22 -6.90
C GLY A 394 10.55 -4.90 -5.56
N VAL A 395 9.80 -3.78 -5.49
CA VAL A 395 9.01 -3.43 -4.29
C VAL A 395 7.94 -4.49 -4.00
N TYR A 396 7.19 -4.89 -5.03
CA TYR A 396 6.15 -5.89 -4.91
C TYR A 396 6.65 -7.26 -4.46
N ASP A 397 7.69 -7.78 -5.11
CA ASP A 397 8.31 -9.06 -4.78
C ASP A 397 8.86 -9.04 -3.35
N ALA A 398 9.50 -7.93 -2.93
CA ALA A 398 10.08 -7.81 -1.59
C ALA A 398 9.01 -7.90 -0.49
N VAL A 399 7.84 -7.27 -0.68
CA VAL A 399 6.72 -7.40 0.25
C VAL A 399 6.16 -8.82 0.24
N SER A 400 5.92 -9.40 -0.94
CA SER A 400 5.42 -10.78 -1.06
C SER A 400 6.36 -11.80 -0.38
N ASP A 401 7.65 -11.74 -0.69
CA ASP A 401 8.66 -12.65 -0.16
C ASP A 401 8.82 -12.54 1.36
N LYS A 402 8.63 -11.33 1.92
CA LYS A 402 8.71 -11.09 3.37
C LYS A 402 7.66 -11.89 4.14
N PHE A 403 6.47 -12.08 3.55
CA PHE A 403 5.35 -12.81 4.15
C PHE A 403 5.15 -14.21 3.56
N ALA A 404 6.11 -14.70 2.78
CA ALA A 404 6.04 -16.03 2.20
C ALA A 404 6.07 -17.13 3.26
N GLY A 405 5.09 -18.04 3.20
CA GLY A 405 5.03 -19.23 4.06
C GLY A 405 4.51 -19.00 5.48
N GLN A 406 3.83 -17.88 5.72
CA GLN A 406 3.13 -17.58 6.97
C GLN A 406 1.70 -18.08 6.99
#